data_AF-A0A1H7PYR8-F1
#
_entry.id   AF-A0A1H7PYR8-F1
#
_cell.length_a   1.000
_cell.length_b   1.000
_cell.length_c   1.000
_cell.angle_alpha   90.00
_cell.angle_beta   90.00
_cell.angle_gamma   90.00
#
_symmetry.space_group_name_H-M   'P 1'
#
loop_
_entity.id
_entity.type
_entity.pdbx_description
1 polymer ?
#
loop_
_entity_poly.entity_id
_entity_poly.type
_entity_poly.pdbx_seq_one_letter_code
_entity_poly.pdbx_strand_id
1 'polypeptide(L)'
;MKRTLIKKLWLSTPLLAISLWSASYESKKDFKIEISEDGKVTTLICQHGCAWKELSFTKPTHGDAAMVNQFGMASFDEGNTAAADGSLAEFSFTITKKAGKYVLKGVNGTAWKSLSFSLKPYAAPRVLDASGVTVR
;
A
#
# COMPACT_ATOMS: atom_id res chain seq x y z
N MET A 1 -42.32 31.17 -65.50
CA MET A 1 -41.81 30.00 -66.27
C MET A 1 -40.28 30.00 -66.17
N LYS A 2 -39.66 28.90 -65.69
CA LYS A 2 -38.21 28.56 -65.72
C LYS A 2 -37.31 29.45 -64.79
N ARG A 3 -36.40 28.96 -63.94
CA ARG A 3 -35.80 27.63 -63.66
C ARG A 3 -35.20 27.64 -62.23
N THR A 4 -35.19 26.43 -61.67
CA THR A 4 -34.50 25.87 -60.49
C THR A 4 -33.11 26.42 -60.19
N LEU A 5 -32.72 26.48 -58.90
CA LEU A 5 -31.44 25.94 -58.41
C LEU A 5 -31.40 25.81 -56.87
N ILE A 6 -31.43 24.56 -56.43
CA ILE A 6 -31.23 24.11 -55.04
C ILE A 6 -29.75 24.33 -54.69
N LYS A 7 -29.45 25.16 -53.70
CA LYS A 7 -28.11 25.25 -53.11
C LYS A 7 -28.10 24.45 -51.82
N LYS A 8 -27.47 23.27 -51.90
CA LYS A 8 -27.08 22.41 -50.78
C LYS A 8 -26.32 23.22 -49.74
N LEU A 9 -26.85 23.31 -48.52
CA LEU A 9 -26.13 23.85 -47.36
C LEU A 9 -25.46 22.65 -46.67
N TRP A 10 -24.13 22.60 -46.72
CA TRP A 10 -23.33 21.60 -46.00
C TRP A 10 -23.50 21.79 -44.49
N LEU A 11 -23.95 20.74 -43.77
CA LEU A 11 -23.75 20.65 -42.33
C LEU A 11 -22.27 20.28 -42.09
N SER A 12 -21.47 21.25 -41.70
CA SER A 12 -20.12 21.01 -41.17
C SER A 12 -20.23 20.57 -39.72
N THR A 13 -20.24 19.26 -39.47
CA THR A 13 -20.02 18.70 -38.13
C THR A 13 -18.53 18.74 -37.81
N PRO A 14 -18.09 19.46 -36.76
CA PRO A 14 -16.72 19.35 -36.30
C PRO A 14 -16.55 17.97 -35.65
N LEU A 15 -15.67 17.15 -36.21
CA LEU A 15 -15.11 15.99 -35.51
C LEU A 15 -14.35 16.53 -34.29
N LEU A 16 -14.97 16.48 -33.11
CA LEU A 16 -14.22 16.59 -31.86
C LEU A 16 -13.40 15.30 -31.74
N ALA A 17 -12.16 15.34 -32.22
CA ALA A 17 -11.16 14.34 -31.89
C ALA A 17 -10.86 14.46 -30.40
N ILE A 18 -11.59 13.69 -29.59
CA ILE A 18 -11.23 13.46 -28.19
C ILE A 18 -9.91 12.71 -28.26
N SER A 19 -8.80 13.41 -28.02
CA SER A 19 -7.53 12.79 -27.73
C SER A 19 -7.74 11.92 -26.49
N LEU A 20 -7.85 10.61 -26.67
CA LEU A 20 -7.68 9.65 -25.59
C LEU A 20 -6.24 9.79 -25.11
N TRP A 21 -6.04 10.65 -24.11
CA TRP A 21 -4.85 10.59 -23.28
C TRP A 21 -4.97 9.30 -22.49
N SER A 22 -4.34 8.24 -22.98
CA SER A 22 -4.13 7.04 -22.18
C SER A 22 -3.25 7.43 -21.00
N ALA A 23 -3.85 7.77 -19.86
CA ALA A 23 -3.14 7.77 -18.60
C ALA A 23 -2.68 6.33 -18.38
N SER A 24 -1.38 6.08 -18.53
CA SER A 24 -0.78 4.81 -18.16
C SER A 24 -0.99 4.62 -16.66
N TYR A 25 -1.97 3.80 -16.27
CA TYR A 25 -2.17 3.41 -14.89
C TYR A 25 -1.04 2.45 -14.52
N GLU A 26 0.07 2.99 -14.06
CA GLU A 26 1.16 2.20 -13.50
C GLU A 26 0.63 1.55 -12.22
N SER A 27 0.34 0.24 -12.29
CA SER A 27 -0.16 -0.48 -11.13
C SER A 27 0.95 -0.55 -10.08
N LYS A 28 0.88 0.30 -9.04
CA LYS A 28 1.75 0.16 -7.88
C LYS A 28 1.65 -1.27 -7.35
N LYS A 29 2.82 -1.87 -7.08
CA LYS A 29 2.89 -3.21 -6.49
C LYS A 29 2.35 -3.16 -5.07
N ASP A 30 1.57 -4.19 -4.73
CA ASP A 30 0.92 -4.33 -3.42
C ASP A 30 1.75 -5.25 -2.51
N PHE A 31 1.48 -5.18 -1.21
CA PHE A 31 2.09 -6.05 -0.21
C PHE A 31 1.02 -6.72 0.65
N LYS A 32 1.38 -7.89 1.19
CA LYS A 32 0.55 -8.59 2.16
C LYS A 32 1.41 -9.22 3.24
N ILE A 33 1.18 -8.80 4.48
CA ILE A 33 1.94 -9.22 5.65
C ILE A 33 0.98 -9.77 6.70
N GLU A 34 1.30 -10.90 7.28
CA GLU A 34 0.64 -11.41 8.47
C GLU A 34 1.40 -10.98 9.73
N ILE A 35 0.68 -10.53 10.75
CA ILE A 35 1.25 -10.16 12.05
C ILE A 35 0.63 -11.02 13.16
N SER A 36 1.49 -11.56 14.01
CA SER A 36 1.12 -12.34 15.20
C SER A 36 1.95 -11.95 16.42
N GLU A 37 1.45 -12.31 17.61
CA GLU A 37 2.15 -12.14 18.88
C GLU A 37 2.19 -13.48 19.63
N ASP A 38 3.40 -13.89 20.02
CA ASP A 38 3.64 -14.98 20.98
C ASP A 38 4.46 -14.45 22.16
N GLY A 39 3.78 -14.23 23.28
CA GLY A 39 4.38 -13.73 24.53
C GLY A 39 5.07 -12.37 24.41
N LYS A 40 6.37 -12.38 24.15
CA LYS A 40 7.20 -11.18 23.96
C LYS A 40 7.68 -10.99 22.53
N VAL A 41 7.42 -11.92 21.63
CA VAL A 41 7.88 -11.87 20.24
C VAL A 41 6.72 -11.41 19.36
N THR A 42 7.00 -10.43 18.50
CA THR A 42 6.15 -10.06 17.37
C THR A 42 6.75 -10.68 16.12
N THR A 43 5.92 -11.39 15.35
CA THR A 43 6.33 -12.02 14.10
C THR A 43 5.54 -11.44 12.95
N LEU A 44 6.25 -11.12 11.87
CA LEU A 44 5.71 -10.71 10.59
C LEU A 44 6.04 -11.77 9.55
N ILE A 45 5.05 -12.26 8.82
CA ILE A 45 5.24 -13.18 7.69
C ILE A 45 4.80 -12.47 6.43
N CYS A 46 5.71 -12.25 5.49
CA CYS A 46 5.37 -11.62 4.22
C CYS A 46 4.93 -12.68 3.21
N GLN A 47 3.71 -12.50 2.69
CA GLN A 47 3.14 -13.36 1.64
C GLN A 47 3.61 -12.90 0.25
N HIS A 48 3.70 -11.59 0.02
CA HIS A 48 4.27 -10.98 -1.17
C HIS A 48 4.55 -9.48 -0.95
N GLY A 49 5.37 -8.90 -1.83
CA GLY A 49 5.74 -7.48 -1.81
C GLY A 49 6.98 -7.15 -0.96
N CYS A 50 7.62 -8.15 -0.34
CA CYS A 50 8.83 -7.98 0.46
C CYS A 50 9.99 -8.84 -0.06
N ALA A 51 11.22 -8.39 0.18
CA ALA A 51 12.46 -9.15 -0.06
C ALA A 51 12.70 -10.22 1.02
N TRP A 52 11.94 -10.18 2.12
CA TRP A 52 12.01 -11.09 3.24
C TRP A 52 10.74 -11.94 3.33
N LYS A 53 10.87 -13.15 3.90
CA LYS A 53 9.73 -14.04 4.17
C LYS A 53 9.20 -13.90 5.59
N GLU A 54 10.10 -13.70 6.55
CA GLU A 54 9.76 -13.58 7.96
C GLU A 54 10.65 -12.55 8.65
N LEU A 55 10.07 -11.76 9.55
CA LEU A 55 10.76 -10.96 10.54
C LEU A 55 10.22 -11.30 11.93
N SER A 56 11.11 -11.53 12.88
CA SER A 56 10.75 -11.78 14.27
C SER A 56 11.59 -10.88 15.17
N PHE A 57 10.93 -10.14 16.06
CA PHE A 57 11.59 -9.20 16.97
C PHE A 57 10.88 -9.14 18.32
N THR A 58 11.63 -8.79 19.35
CA THR A 58 11.05 -8.51 20.67
C THR A 58 10.07 -7.35 20.54
N LYS A 59 8.85 -7.54 21.06
CA LYS A 59 7.77 -6.57 20.95
C LYS A 59 8.23 -5.18 21.39
N PRO A 60 7.86 -4.11 20.66
CA PRO A 60 8.25 -2.77 21.05
C PRO A 60 7.68 -2.44 22.44
N THR A 61 8.53 -1.94 23.34
CA THR A 61 8.13 -1.43 24.65
C THR A 61 7.55 -0.01 24.54
N HIS A 62 6.89 0.47 25.60
CA HIS A 62 6.21 1.76 25.56
C HIS A 62 7.18 2.90 25.28
N GLY A 63 7.12 3.47 24.06
CA GLY A 63 8.01 4.54 23.59
C GLY A 63 8.92 4.11 22.46
N ASP A 64 9.18 2.81 22.31
CA ASP A 64 10.04 2.28 21.26
C ASP A 64 9.22 1.97 20.01
N ALA A 65 9.72 2.39 18.85
CA ALA A 65 9.12 2.13 17.55
C ALA A 65 10.08 1.30 16.71
N ALA A 66 9.55 0.24 16.10
CA ALA A 66 10.24 -0.50 15.04
C ALA A 66 9.79 0.07 13.68
N MET A 67 10.73 0.39 12.78
CA MET A 67 10.41 0.69 11.38
C MET A 67 10.56 -0.58 10.55
N VAL A 68 9.60 -0.82 9.67
CA VAL A 68 9.59 -1.96 8.73
C VAL A 68 9.32 -1.44 7.33
N ASN A 69 10.07 -1.95 6.35
CA ASN A 69 9.87 -1.69 4.92
C ASN A 69 9.97 -3.00 4.11
N GLN A 70 9.99 -2.89 2.79
CA GLN A 70 10.07 -4.03 1.88
C GLN A 70 11.38 -4.82 1.99
N PHE A 71 12.45 -4.22 2.51
CA PHE A 71 13.75 -4.88 2.70
C PHE A 71 13.93 -5.48 4.09
N GLY A 72 13.16 -5.05 5.09
CA GLY A 72 13.18 -5.66 6.42
C GLY A 72 12.88 -4.67 7.54
N MET A 73 13.52 -4.88 8.69
CA MET A 73 13.65 -3.85 9.72
C MET A 73 14.56 -2.75 9.19
N ALA A 74 14.14 -1.48 9.30
CA ALA A 74 14.86 -0.34 8.74
C ALA A 74 15.25 0.65 9.84
N SER A 75 16.28 1.47 9.58
CA SER A 75 16.52 2.66 10.38
C SER A 75 15.49 3.76 10.04
N PHE A 76 15.28 4.71 10.95
CA PHE A 76 14.38 5.85 10.69
C PHE A 76 14.94 6.83 9.65
N ASP A 77 16.26 6.81 9.47
CA ASP A 77 17.00 7.69 8.56
C ASP A 77 17.17 7.07 7.16
N GLU A 78 16.97 5.75 7.03
CA GLU A 78 16.78 5.06 5.76
C GLU A 78 15.41 5.44 5.19
N GLY A 79 15.34 6.64 4.60
CA GLY A 79 14.24 7.03 3.73
C GLY A 79 14.00 6.02 2.61
N ASN A 80 12.86 6.16 1.93
CA ASN A 80 12.37 5.26 0.88
C ASN A 80 13.47 4.86 -0.12
N THR A 81 14.05 3.68 0.04
CA THR A 81 14.83 3.05 -1.02
C THR A 81 13.83 2.50 -2.03
N ALA A 82 13.80 3.11 -3.22
CA ALA A 82 13.03 2.55 -4.34
C ALA A 82 13.55 1.13 -4.62
N ALA A 83 12.65 0.20 -4.89
CA ALA A 83 13.06 -1.15 -5.25
C ALA A 83 13.72 -1.13 -6.63
N ALA A 84 14.95 -1.63 -6.72
CA ALA A 84 15.62 -1.77 -8.02
C ALA A 84 14.96 -2.87 -8.86
N ASP A 85 14.32 -3.85 -8.22
CA ASP A 85 13.52 -4.89 -8.84
C ASP A 85 12.03 -4.52 -8.78
N GLY A 86 11.36 -4.54 -9.95
CA GLY A 86 9.93 -4.21 -10.04
C GLY A 86 9.00 -5.23 -9.36
N SER A 87 9.51 -6.17 -8.57
CA SER A 87 8.74 -7.18 -7.83
C SER A 87 8.35 -6.76 -6.42
N LEU A 88 9.07 -5.81 -5.81
CA LEU A 88 8.80 -5.38 -4.44
C LEU A 88 7.78 -4.25 -4.40
N ALA A 89 6.99 -4.22 -3.34
CA ALA A 89 6.12 -3.10 -3.04
C ALA A 89 6.93 -1.99 -2.37
N GLU A 90 6.65 -0.74 -2.72
CA GLU A 90 7.26 0.40 -2.06
C GLU A 90 6.42 0.82 -0.85
N PHE A 91 6.72 0.25 0.32
CA PHE A 91 6.03 0.57 1.56
C PHE A 91 6.99 0.78 2.72
N SER A 92 6.56 1.57 3.69
CA SER A 92 7.23 1.67 4.99
C SER A 92 6.22 2.07 6.06
N PHE A 93 6.36 1.48 7.25
CA PHE A 93 5.53 1.81 8.41
C PHE A 93 6.28 1.55 9.71
N THR A 94 5.83 2.22 10.76
CA THR A 94 6.31 1.98 12.12
C THR A 94 5.34 1.10 12.90
N ILE A 95 5.86 0.34 13.85
CA ILE A 95 5.12 -0.51 14.78
C ILE A 95 5.48 -0.06 16.20
N THR A 96 4.47 0.29 16.98
CA THR A 96 4.58 0.60 18.42
C THR A 96 3.52 -0.16 19.20
N LYS A 97 3.70 -0.31 20.52
CA LYS A 97 2.65 -0.84 21.41
C LYS A 97 2.24 0.22 22.45
N LYS A 98 0.95 0.54 22.51
CA LYS A 98 0.37 1.52 23.44
C LYS A 98 -0.91 0.96 24.06
N ALA A 99 -1.01 0.98 25.39
CA ALA A 99 -2.18 0.50 26.13
C ALA A 99 -2.68 -0.90 25.67
N GLY A 100 -1.76 -1.83 25.44
CA GLY A 100 -2.07 -3.20 25.01
C GLY A 100 -2.46 -3.35 23.53
N LYS A 101 -2.45 -2.27 22.75
CA LYS A 101 -2.73 -2.28 21.30
C LYS A 101 -1.47 -2.07 20.50
N TYR A 102 -1.38 -2.75 19.37
CA TYR A 102 -0.45 -2.36 18.31
C TYR A 102 -0.95 -1.04 17.70
N VAL A 103 -0.02 -0.12 17.47
CA VAL A 103 -0.27 1.12 16.76
C VAL A 103 0.76 1.19 15.63
N LEU A 104 0.25 1.02 14.42
CA LEU A 104 1.04 1.15 13.21
C LEU A 104 0.86 2.57 12.66
N LYS A 105 1.92 3.17 12.13
CA LYS A 105 1.84 4.43 11.38
C LYS A 105 2.46 4.27 10.02
N GLY A 106 1.68 4.58 8.99
CA GLY A 106 2.11 4.52 7.60
C GLY A 106 3.07 5.66 7.31
N VAL A 107 4.17 5.36 6.63
CA VAL A 107 5.16 6.34 6.18
C VAL A 107 5.12 6.44 4.65
N ASN A 108 5.10 5.30 3.96
CA ASN A 108 4.90 5.23 2.51
C ASN A 108 4.11 3.97 2.12
N GLY A 109 3.54 3.96 0.91
CA GLY A 109 2.90 2.78 0.30
C GLY A 109 1.61 2.33 0.98
N THR A 110 1.04 3.14 1.87
CA THR A 110 -0.12 2.79 2.69
C THR A 110 -1.20 3.87 2.56
N ALA A 111 -2.45 3.45 2.42
CA ALA A 111 -3.60 4.36 2.37
C ALA A 111 -3.97 4.92 3.76
N TRP A 112 -3.43 4.30 4.81
CA TRP A 112 -3.72 4.64 6.20
C TRP A 112 -2.55 5.42 6.82
N LYS A 113 -2.88 6.49 7.57
CA LYS A 113 -1.89 7.20 8.39
C LYS A 113 -1.58 6.47 9.70
N SER A 114 -2.60 5.82 10.27
CA SER A 114 -2.42 5.00 11.46
C SER A 114 -3.48 3.91 11.55
N LEU A 115 -3.06 2.73 12.00
CA LEU A 115 -3.93 1.62 12.36
C LEU A 115 -3.72 1.28 13.84
N SER A 116 -4.78 0.90 14.54
CA SER A 116 -4.68 0.38 15.89
C SER A 116 -5.55 -0.85 16.09
N PHE A 117 -4.93 -1.92 16.58
CA PHE A 117 -5.60 -3.21 16.78
C PHE A 117 -4.95 -3.98 17.92
N SER A 118 -5.68 -4.97 18.43
CA SER A 118 -5.17 -5.91 19.43
C SER A 118 -4.86 -7.26 18.79
N LEU A 119 -3.74 -7.84 19.21
CA LEU A 119 -3.44 -9.25 19.01
C LEU A 119 -3.70 -9.95 20.35
N LYS A 120 -4.33 -11.12 20.29
CA LYS A 120 -4.43 -12.01 21.45
C LYS A 120 -3.29 -13.02 21.32
N PRO A 121 -2.56 -13.35 22.40
CA PRO A 121 -1.59 -14.43 22.37
C PRO A 121 -2.23 -15.71 21.83
N TYR A 122 -1.51 -16.43 20.96
CA TYR A 122 -1.96 -17.68 20.35
C TYR A 122 -3.22 -17.59 19.46
N ALA A 123 -3.71 -16.39 19.15
CA ALA A 123 -4.80 -16.22 18.20
C ALA A 123 -4.30 -16.22 16.75
N ALA A 124 -5.25 -16.35 15.83
CA ALA A 124 -4.98 -16.26 14.40
C ALA A 124 -4.26 -14.93 14.04
N PRO A 125 -3.28 -14.96 13.12
CA PRO A 125 -2.62 -13.75 12.64
C PRO A 125 -3.62 -12.75 12.06
N ARG A 126 -3.28 -11.46 12.15
CA ARG A 126 -3.97 -10.41 11.40
C ARG A 126 -3.25 -10.18 10.07
N VAL A 127 -3.99 -9.82 9.05
CA VAL A 127 -3.43 -9.48 7.74
C VAL A 127 -3.34 -7.96 7.62
N LEU A 128 -2.20 -7.48 7.15
CA LEU A 128 -1.86 -6.08 6.88
C LEU A 128 -1.56 -5.93 5.39
N ASP A 129 -2.12 -4.90 4.77
CA ASP A 129 -1.87 -4.51 3.38
C ASP A 129 -1.96 -2.98 3.23
N ALA A 130 -1.83 -2.49 2.00
CA ALA A 130 -1.89 -1.05 1.70
C ALA A 130 -3.23 -0.41 2.10
N SER A 131 -4.32 -1.18 2.15
CA SER A 131 -5.66 -0.70 2.47
C SER A 131 -5.97 -0.68 3.97
N GLY A 132 -5.35 -1.58 4.75
CA GLY A 132 -5.55 -1.59 6.20
C GLY A 132 -5.19 -2.89 6.89
N VAL A 133 -5.99 -3.23 7.90
CA VAL A 133 -5.90 -4.49 8.65
C VAL A 133 -7.19 -5.28 8.48
N THR A 134 -7.06 -6.57 8.18
CA THR A 134 -8.19 -7.50 8.05
C THR A 134 -8.07 -8.68 9.01
N VAL A 135 -9.23 -9.26 9.33
CA VAL A 135 -9.35 -10.49 10.11
C VAL A 135 -9.43 -11.64 9.11
N ARG A 136 -8.63 -12.69 9.34
CA ARG A 136 -8.81 -13.97 8.63
C ARG A 136 -9.91 -14.79 9.28
#